data_AF-C6GA21-F1
#
_entry.id   AF-C6GA21-F1
#
_cell.length_a   1.000
_cell.length_b   1.000
_cell.length_c   1.000
_cell.angle_alpha   90.00
_cell.angle_beta   90.00
_cell.angle_gamma   90.00
#
_symmetry.space_group_name_H-M   'P 1'
#
loop_
_entity.id
_entity.type
_entity.pdbx_description
1 polymer ?
#
loop_
_entity_poly.entity_id
_entity_poly.type
_entity_poly.pdbx_seq_one_letter_code
_entity_poly.pdbx_strand_id
1 'polypeptide(L)'
;MKVTNKFQLLALGLFMAGSAIASPDVLNDDAKLKNLEKVCPDCEMVARDVLNLRVENCQLKNTSSAMMIATMQSDPMFSFMLAVHTAAGGDAYKTVLGAAAAHVDCENPLSWVKLTQQAIKGGKA
;
A
#
# COMPACT_ATOMS: atom_id res chain seq x y z
N MET A 1 -57.16 8.92 -32.17
CA MET A 1 -56.04 8.55 -33.04
C MET A 1 -55.19 7.51 -32.32
N LYS A 2 -55.01 6.33 -32.93
CA LYS A 2 -54.30 5.17 -32.38
C LYS A 2 -52.98 5.06 -33.15
N VAL A 3 -51.85 5.31 -32.49
CA VAL A 3 -50.53 5.17 -33.11
C VAL A 3 -49.82 4.03 -32.41
N THR A 4 -49.83 2.89 -33.09
CA THR A 4 -49.02 1.72 -32.78
C THR A 4 -47.62 2.00 -33.30
N ASN A 5 -46.59 1.94 -32.45
CA ASN A 5 -45.20 2.03 -32.93
C ASN A 5 -44.42 0.81 -32.45
N LYS A 6 -44.32 -0.18 -33.34
CA LYS A 6 -43.37 -1.29 -33.27
C LYS A 6 -42.04 -0.78 -33.82
N PHE A 7 -41.04 -0.56 -32.98
CA PHE A 7 -39.67 -0.48 -33.45
C PHE A 7 -38.96 -1.81 -33.17
N GLN A 8 -38.51 -2.39 -34.27
CA GLN A 8 -37.88 -3.69 -34.35
C GLN A 8 -36.46 -3.65 -33.78
N LEU A 9 -36.09 -4.80 -33.21
CA LEU A 9 -34.72 -5.26 -32.99
C LEU A 9 -33.76 -4.88 -34.11
N LEU A 10 -32.64 -4.27 -33.73
CA LEU A 10 -31.38 -4.35 -34.47
C LEU A 10 -30.30 -4.79 -33.48
N ALA A 11 -30.06 -6.10 -33.47
CA ALA A 11 -28.85 -6.67 -32.94
C ALA A 11 -27.69 -6.27 -33.87
N LEU A 12 -26.73 -5.52 -33.33
CA LEU A 12 -25.39 -5.41 -33.89
C LEU A 12 -24.45 -6.00 -32.85
N GLY A 13 -24.08 -7.25 -33.12
CA GLY A 13 -23.16 -8.03 -32.32
C GLY A 13 -21.73 -7.51 -32.40
N LEU A 14 -21.00 -7.90 -31.36
CA LEU A 14 -19.56 -8.06 -31.21
C LEU A 14 -18.68 -6.91 -31.70
N PHE A 15 -17.89 -6.32 -30.80
CA PHE A 15 -16.44 -6.41 -30.93
C PHE A 15 -15.76 -6.18 -29.58
N MET A 16 -14.91 -7.15 -29.22
CA MET A 16 -13.83 -7.11 -28.23
C MET A 16 -14.24 -6.97 -26.75
N ALA A 17 -14.74 -8.06 -26.17
CA ALA A 17 -14.31 -8.42 -24.82
C ALA A 17 -12.81 -8.71 -24.91
N GLY A 18 -11.98 -7.66 -24.84
CA GLY A 18 -10.57 -7.81 -24.57
C GLY A 18 -10.46 -8.40 -23.18
N SER A 19 -10.39 -9.73 -23.09
CA SER A 19 -9.78 -10.37 -21.95
C SER A 19 -8.35 -9.85 -21.92
N ALA A 20 -8.10 -8.84 -21.08
CA ALA A 20 -6.79 -8.61 -20.53
C ALA A 20 -6.44 -9.90 -19.79
N ILE A 21 -5.87 -10.86 -20.53
CA ILE A 21 -5.17 -12.00 -19.96
C ILE A 21 -3.99 -11.38 -19.22
N ALA A 22 -4.24 -11.02 -17.96
CA ALA A 22 -3.18 -10.77 -17.01
C ALA A 22 -2.26 -11.98 -17.10
N SER A 23 -1.02 -11.76 -17.53
CA SER A 23 -0.03 -12.82 -17.65
C SER A 23 0.04 -13.58 -16.31
N PRO A 24 0.21 -14.91 -16.30
CA PRO A 24 0.25 -15.68 -15.05
C PRO A 24 1.28 -15.15 -14.03
N ASP A 25 2.34 -14.51 -14.50
CA ASP A 25 3.35 -13.83 -13.67
C ASP A 25 2.81 -12.63 -12.86
N VAL A 26 1.73 -11.98 -13.31
CA VAL A 26 1.07 -10.86 -12.62
C VAL A 26 0.29 -11.34 -11.38
N LEU A 27 0.11 -12.66 -11.21
CA LEU A 27 -0.53 -13.26 -10.04
C LEU A 27 0.48 -13.75 -8.99
N ASN A 28 1.79 -13.68 -9.25
CA ASN A 28 2.81 -14.06 -8.28
C ASN A 28 3.32 -12.83 -7.50
N ASP A 29 3.05 -12.79 -6.20
CA ASP A 29 3.48 -11.69 -5.33
C ASP A 29 5.02 -11.55 -5.26
N ASP A 30 5.79 -12.62 -5.41
CA ASP A 30 7.25 -12.53 -5.47
C ASP A 30 7.72 -11.81 -6.73
N ALA A 31 7.08 -12.07 -7.88
CA ALA A 31 7.40 -11.42 -9.14
C ALA A 31 7.00 -9.94 -9.11
N LYS A 32 5.83 -9.63 -8.54
CA LYS A 32 5.36 -8.26 -8.34
C LYS A 32 6.31 -7.48 -7.43
N LEU A 33 6.72 -8.07 -6.31
CA LEU A 33 7.64 -7.43 -5.37
C LEU A 33 9.01 -7.17 -6.03
N LYS A 34 9.57 -8.15 -6.76
CA LYS A 34 10.81 -7.96 -7.53
C LYS A 34 10.72 -6.87 -8.58
N ASN A 35 9.58 -6.73 -9.25
CA ASN A 35 9.38 -5.65 -10.20
C ASN A 35 9.28 -4.30 -9.49
N LEU A 36 8.59 -4.26 -8.35
CA LEU A 36 8.44 -3.04 -7.56
C LEU A 36 9.78 -2.56 -6.99
N GLU A 37 10.64 -3.48 -6.53
CA GLU A 37 12.01 -3.18 -6.07
C GLU A 37 12.82 -2.43 -7.14
N LYS A 38 12.64 -2.78 -8.42
CA LYS A 38 13.32 -2.10 -9.54
C LYS A 38 12.75 -0.72 -9.84
N VAL A 39 11.44 -0.53 -9.67
CA VAL A 39 10.73 0.71 -10.04
C VAL A 39 10.74 1.73 -8.89
N CYS A 40 10.65 1.26 -7.66
CA CYS A 40 10.61 2.07 -6.45
C CYS A 40 11.36 1.34 -5.30
N PRO A 41 12.70 1.39 -5.28
CA PRO A 41 13.49 0.80 -4.20
C PRO A 41 13.13 1.42 -2.83
N ASP A 42 12.79 2.71 -2.80
CA ASP A 42 12.37 3.38 -1.57
C ASP A 42 11.02 2.85 -1.05
N CYS A 43 10.09 2.50 -1.95
CA CYS A 43 8.81 1.89 -1.54
C CYS A 43 9.06 0.55 -0.86
N GLU A 44 9.98 -0.24 -1.40
CA GLU A 44 10.36 -1.54 -0.85
C GLU A 44 11.03 -1.39 0.52
N MET A 45 12.00 -0.49 0.65
CA MET A 45 12.66 -0.18 1.93
C MET A 45 11.66 0.29 2.99
N VAL A 46 10.80 1.27 2.68
CA VAL A 46 9.82 1.81 3.63
C VAL A 46 8.78 0.75 4.04
N ALA A 47 8.27 -0.03 3.08
CA ALA A 47 7.32 -1.09 3.39
C ALA A 47 7.93 -2.17 4.27
N ARG A 48 9.21 -2.51 4.04
CA ARG A 48 9.96 -3.45 4.85
C ARG A 48 10.11 -2.96 6.28
N ASP A 49 10.48 -1.70 6.46
CA ASP A 49 10.60 -1.10 7.80
C ASP A 49 9.26 -1.14 8.55
N VAL A 50 8.16 -0.71 7.92
CA VAL A 50 6.83 -0.73 8.53
C VAL A 50 6.39 -2.15 8.89
N LEU A 51 6.61 -3.10 7.98
CA LEU A 51 6.25 -4.50 8.22
C LEU A 51 7.11 -5.12 9.32
N ASN A 52 8.40 -4.83 9.37
CA ASN A 52 9.30 -5.30 10.44
C ASN A 52 8.84 -4.78 11.81
N LEU A 53 8.49 -3.49 11.91
CA LEU A 53 7.94 -2.94 13.15
C LEU A 53 6.66 -3.67 13.60
N ARG A 54 5.78 -4.03 12.67
CA ARG A 54 4.61 -4.86 13.00
C ARG A 54 4.99 -6.28 13.40
N VAL A 55 5.94 -6.91 12.72
CA VAL A 55 6.39 -8.27 13.06
C VAL A 55 6.96 -8.32 14.47
N GLU A 56 7.79 -7.34 14.83
CA GLU A 56 8.41 -7.24 16.14
C GLU A 56 7.41 -6.96 17.27
N ASN A 57 6.35 -6.18 17.00
CA ASN A 57 5.44 -5.69 18.05
C ASN A 57 4.06 -6.37 18.08
N CYS A 58 3.62 -7.00 16.99
CA CYS A 58 2.23 -7.45 16.80
C CYS A 58 2.05 -8.97 16.70
N GLN A 59 3.03 -9.75 17.16
CA GLN A 59 3.00 -11.23 17.14
C GLN A 59 2.76 -11.82 15.74
N LEU A 60 3.11 -11.09 14.68
CA LEU A 60 3.00 -11.59 13.31
C LEU A 60 4.13 -12.59 13.06
N LYS A 61 3.81 -13.70 12.38
CA LYS A 61 4.77 -14.74 12.05
C LYS A 61 5.26 -14.58 10.62
N ASN A 62 6.58 -14.43 10.47
CA ASN A 62 7.31 -14.31 9.21
C ASN A 62 6.85 -13.13 8.32
N THR A 63 7.71 -12.77 7.38
CA THR A 63 7.42 -11.77 6.35
C THR A 63 7.25 -12.48 5.01
N SER A 64 6.16 -12.19 4.29
CA SER A 64 5.92 -12.71 2.93
C SER A 64 5.80 -11.56 1.93
N SER A 65 6.00 -11.86 0.64
CA SER A 65 5.82 -10.87 -0.43
C SER A 65 4.38 -10.36 -0.51
N ALA A 66 3.40 -11.22 -0.20
CA ALA A 66 2.00 -10.82 -0.09
C ALA A 66 1.78 -9.79 1.03
N MET A 67 2.41 -9.97 2.20
CA MET A 67 2.35 -9.00 3.30
C MET A 67 3.02 -7.68 2.92
N MET A 68 4.19 -7.73 2.28
CA MET A 68 4.89 -6.53 1.77
C MET A 68 4.00 -5.73 0.81
N ILE A 69 3.39 -6.41 -0.17
CA ILE A 69 2.48 -5.77 -1.14
C ILE A 69 1.24 -5.21 -0.43
N ALA A 70 0.66 -5.94 0.53
CA ALA A 70 -0.48 -5.46 1.31
C ALA A 70 -0.13 -4.21 2.13
N THR A 71 1.05 -4.18 2.76
CA THR A 71 1.58 -3.00 3.46
C THR A 71 1.66 -1.80 2.53
N MET A 72 2.24 -1.97 1.34
CA MET A 72 2.36 -0.89 0.35
C MET A 72 1.01 -0.37 -0.14
N GLN A 73 0.03 -1.26 -0.30
CA GLN A 73 -1.27 -0.92 -0.88
C GLN A 73 -2.23 -0.28 0.12
N SER A 74 -2.11 -0.61 1.41
CA SER A 74 -3.20 -0.37 2.36
C SER A 74 -2.77 0.15 3.73
N ASP A 75 -1.49 0.08 4.11
CA ASP A 75 -1.06 0.52 5.43
C ASP A 75 -0.90 2.06 5.46
N PRO A 76 -1.70 2.78 6.27
CA PRO A 76 -1.54 4.22 6.44
C PRO A 76 -0.16 4.61 6.98
N MET A 77 0.47 3.75 7.78
CA MET A 77 1.82 3.99 8.28
C MET A 77 2.84 3.96 7.13
N PHE A 78 2.72 3.02 6.19
CA PHE A 78 3.54 3.01 4.98
C PHE A 78 3.42 4.32 4.21
N SER A 79 2.19 4.76 3.94
CA SER A 79 1.95 6.00 3.19
C SER A 79 2.54 7.23 3.88
N PHE A 80 2.40 7.31 5.21
CA PHE A 80 2.98 8.38 6.02
C PHE A 80 4.52 8.34 6.00
N MET A 81 5.11 7.17 6.22
CA MET A 81 6.57 6.98 6.26
C MET A 81 7.21 7.26 4.89
N LEU A 82 6.57 6.85 3.80
CA LEU A 82 7.03 7.13 2.45
C LEU A 82 6.97 8.64 2.16
N ALA A 83 5.92 9.32 2.59
CA ALA A 83 5.81 10.77 2.45
C ALA A 83 6.92 11.50 3.24
N VAL A 84 7.24 11.05 4.46
CA VAL A 84 8.36 11.60 5.23
C VAL A 84 9.69 11.36 4.51
N HIS A 85 9.93 10.13 4.05
CA HIS A 85 11.18 9.79 3.35
C HIS A 85 11.39 10.66 2.11
N THR A 86 10.35 10.78 1.29
CA THR A 86 10.39 11.49 0.01
C THR A 86 10.40 13.02 0.16
N ALA A 87 9.67 13.58 1.11
CA ALA A 87 9.53 15.02 1.26
C ALA A 87 10.52 15.66 2.25
N ALA A 88 10.85 14.95 3.34
CA ALA A 88 11.69 15.46 4.42
C ALA A 88 13.10 14.86 4.45
N GLY A 89 13.34 13.80 3.67
CA GLY A 89 14.64 13.17 3.52
C GLY A 89 14.99 12.16 4.62
N GLY A 90 16.16 11.54 4.48
CA GLY A 90 16.58 10.38 5.28
C GLY A 90 16.74 10.63 6.79
N ASP A 91 17.18 11.82 7.20
CA ASP A 91 17.39 12.10 8.63
C ASP A 91 16.07 12.32 9.38
N ALA A 92 15.13 13.03 8.74
CA ALA A 92 13.77 13.12 9.23
C ALA A 92 13.10 11.74 9.26
N TYR A 93 13.28 10.94 8.21
CA TYR A 93 12.79 9.56 8.15
C TYR A 93 13.26 8.71 9.33
N LYS A 94 14.57 8.71 9.63
CA LYS A 94 15.12 7.96 10.78
C LYS A 94 14.49 8.39 12.11
N THR A 95 14.29 9.70 12.29
CA THR A 95 13.66 10.24 13.50
C THR A 95 12.22 9.75 13.64
N VAL A 96 11.45 9.82 12.54
CA VAL A 96 10.06 9.36 12.51
C VAL A 96 9.99 7.84 12.67
N LEU A 97 10.91 7.08 12.09
CA LEU A 97 10.98 5.62 12.23
C LEU A 97 11.18 5.22 13.70
N GLY A 98 12.08 5.91 14.41
CA GLY A 98 12.29 5.69 15.85
C GLY A 98 11.03 6.01 16.67
N ALA A 99 10.32 7.10 16.34
CA ALA A 99 9.05 7.42 16.98
C ALA A 99 7.96 6.39 16.67
N ALA A 100 7.90 5.89 15.44
CA ALA A 100 6.95 4.86 15.03
C ALA A 100 7.19 3.55 15.80
N ALA A 101 8.45 3.15 15.96
CA ALA A 101 8.82 1.96 16.71
C ALA A 101 8.36 1.99 18.18
N ALA A 102 8.39 3.16 18.82
CA ALA A 102 7.97 3.32 20.22
C ALA A 102 6.45 3.31 20.42
N HIS A 103 5.67 3.44 19.35
CA HIS A 103 4.24 3.71 19.42
C HIS A 103 3.41 2.80 18.51
N VAL A 104 3.90 1.60 18.21
CA VAL A 104 3.18 0.64 17.37
C VAL A 104 1.80 0.33 17.95
N ASP A 105 0.77 0.57 17.15
CA ASP A 105 -0.61 0.18 17.43
C ASP A 105 -1.02 -0.90 16.42
N CYS A 106 -1.01 -2.14 16.91
CA CYS A 106 -1.25 -3.33 16.09
C CYS A 106 -2.68 -3.44 15.59
N GLU A 107 -3.63 -2.83 16.29
CA GLU A 107 -5.06 -2.91 15.99
C GLU A 107 -5.52 -1.74 15.13
N ASN A 108 -4.86 -0.59 15.25
CA ASN A 108 -5.26 0.63 14.57
C ASN A 108 -4.08 1.36 13.89
N PRO A 109 -3.87 1.11 12.59
CA PRO A 109 -2.80 1.75 11.82
C PRO A 109 -2.90 3.29 11.77
N LEU A 110 -4.11 3.85 11.82
CA LEU A 110 -4.31 5.31 11.84
C LEU A 110 -3.94 5.92 13.20
N SER A 111 -4.25 5.21 14.28
CA SER A 111 -3.82 5.54 15.64
C SER A 111 -2.29 5.53 15.71
N TRP A 112 -1.63 4.51 15.14
CA TRP A 112 -0.17 4.43 15.07
C TRP A 112 0.44 5.67 14.41
N VAL A 113 -0.10 6.11 13.26
CA VAL A 113 0.33 7.36 12.60
C VAL A 113 0.15 8.56 13.52
N LYS A 114 -1.00 8.68 14.18
CA LYS A 114 -1.29 9.81 15.08
C LYS A 114 -0.32 9.85 16.27
N LEU A 115 -0.05 8.72 16.91
CA LEU A 115 0.87 8.62 18.04
C LEU A 115 2.30 8.96 17.61
N THR A 116 2.72 8.46 16.44
CA THR A 116 4.02 8.79 15.85
C THR A 116 4.15 10.30 15.61
N GLN A 117 3.12 10.92 15.03
CA GLN A 117 3.08 12.37 14.80
C GLN A 117 3.09 13.18 16.11
N GLN A 118 2.47 12.68 17.17
CA GLN A 118 2.50 13.32 18.48
C GLN A 118 3.88 13.24 19.12
N ALA A 119 4.55 12.09 19.01
CA ALA A 119 5.89 11.89 19.55
C ALA A 119 6.92 12.84 18.90
N ILE A 120 6.87 13.00 17.57
CA ILE A 120 7.78 13.93 16.86
C ILE A 120 7.46 15.41 17.10
N LYS A 121 6.21 15.75 17.45
CA LYS A 121 5.83 17.13 17.84
C LYS A 121 6.15 17.43 19.31
N GLY A 122 6.15 16.41 20.16
CA GLY A 122 6.40 16.51 21.60
C GLY A 122 7.89 16.42 21.97
N GLY A 123 8.73 15.87 21.11
CA GLY A 123 10.18 15.88 21.24
C GLY A 123 10.74 17.28 21.04
N LYS A 124 11.03 17.99 22.13
CA LYS A 124 11.86 19.20 22.06
C LYS A 124 13.23 18.82 21.50
N ALA A 125 13.69 19.60 20.52
CA ALA A 125 15.08 19.60 20.03
C ALA A 125 16.08 19.85 21.17
#